data_AF-A0A6V7WN29-F1
#
_entry.id   AF-A0A6V7WN29-F1
#
_cell.length_a   1.000
_cell.length_b   1.000
_cell.length_c   1.000
_cell.angle_alpha   90.00
_cell.angle_beta   90.00
_cell.angle_gamma   90.00
#
_symmetry.space_group_name_H-M   'P 1'
#
loop_
_entity.id
_entity.type
_entity.pdbx_description
1 polymer ?
#
loop_
_entity_poly.entity_id
_entity_poly.type
_entity_poly.pdbx_seq_one_letter_code
_entity_poly.pdbx_strand_id
1 'polypeptide(L)'
;MQLLRTYFDKNIGIRYSVGRVPISSCDFSSRVYSYCDTDNDFKLKTFALAEEDLHMKIPHILTANLLAGSPLNLVATSWSAPAWMKTSRKMPGGGSLRGKLDGPFYHTYTHYLRR
;
A
#
# COMPACT_ATOMS: atom_id res chain seq x y z
N MET A 1 14.97 17.32 -5.11
CA MET A 1 14.06 17.51 -6.27
C MET A 1 14.65 17.07 -7.62
N GLN A 2 15.98 17.09 -7.83
CA GLN A 2 16.58 16.67 -9.11
C GLN A 2 16.24 15.21 -9.50
N LEU A 3 16.22 14.29 -8.54
CA LEU A 3 15.98 12.86 -8.81
C LEU A 3 14.60 12.58 -9.44
N LEU A 4 13.52 13.15 -8.90
CA LEU A 4 12.18 12.98 -9.46
C LEU A 4 12.07 13.58 -10.87
N ARG A 5 12.79 14.67 -11.15
CA ARG A 5 12.81 15.25 -12.51
C ARG A 5 13.45 14.31 -13.51
N THR A 6 14.59 13.70 -13.15
CA THR A 6 15.25 12.72 -14.02
C THR A 6 14.34 11.56 -14.40
N TYR A 7 13.49 11.08 -13.47
CA TYR A 7 12.56 9.99 -13.76
C TYR A 7 11.29 10.44 -14.50
N PHE A 8 10.62 11.51 -14.05
CA PHE A 8 9.23 11.79 -14.41
C PHE A 8 9.02 13.04 -15.26
N ASP A 9 9.96 13.98 -15.28
CA ASP A 9 9.77 15.26 -15.99
C ASP A 9 9.57 15.02 -17.49
N LYS A 10 8.49 15.56 -18.04
CA LYS A 10 8.10 15.35 -19.43
C LYS A 10 9.05 15.97 -20.46
N ASN A 11 9.85 16.96 -20.06
CA ASN A 11 10.72 17.73 -20.96
C ASN A 11 12.20 17.33 -20.82
N ILE A 12 12.66 17.05 -19.60
CA ILE A 12 14.10 16.82 -19.31
C ILE A 12 14.41 15.44 -18.72
N GLY A 13 13.39 14.64 -18.38
CA GLY A 13 13.54 13.32 -17.78
C GLY A 13 13.35 12.17 -18.76
N ILE A 14 13.38 10.95 -18.25
CA ILE A 14 13.13 9.71 -19.02
C ILE A 14 11.65 9.30 -19.05
N ARG A 15 10.76 10.16 -18.51
CA ARG A 15 9.31 10.09 -18.69
C ARG A 15 8.68 8.78 -18.21
N TYR A 16 9.08 8.30 -17.04
CA TYR A 16 8.37 7.20 -16.38
C TYR A 16 6.89 7.55 -16.24
N SER A 17 6.04 6.59 -16.62
CA SER A 17 4.58 6.74 -16.62
C SER A 17 3.88 5.75 -15.71
N VAL A 18 4.63 4.86 -15.04
CA VAL A 18 4.13 3.80 -14.17
C VAL A 18 4.85 3.85 -12.83
N GLY A 19 4.10 3.68 -11.74
CA GLY A 19 4.63 3.54 -10.38
C GLY A 19 4.00 2.36 -9.65
N ARG A 20 4.82 1.55 -8.97
CA ARG A 20 4.32 0.49 -8.08
C ARG A 20 4.25 1.01 -6.65
N VAL A 21 3.10 0.87 -6.01
CA VAL A 21 2.86 1.37 -4.65
C VAL A 21 2.53 0.20 -3.73
N PRO A 22 3.37 -0.11 -2.73
CA PRO A 22 3.01 -1.10 -1.72
C PRO A 22 1.76 -0.66 -0.96
N ILE A 23 0.82 -1.57 -0.72
CA ILE A 23 -0.28 -1.35 0.24
C ILE A 23 0.28 -1.73 1.61
N SER A 24 0.46 -0.73 2.47
CA SER A 24 1.15 -0.82 3.76
C SER A 24 2.64 -1.16 3.67
N SER A 25 3.23 -1.76 4.72
CA SER A 25 4.65 -2.10 4.78
C SER A 25 5.06 -3.23 3.81
N CYS A 26 6.30 -3.16 3.35
CA CYS A 26 7.04 -4.26 2.72
C CYS A 26 8.42 -4.44 3.38
N ASP A 27 9.25 -5.32 2.82
CA ASP A 27 10.65 -5.55 3.23
C ASP A 27 11.54 -4.29 3.15
N PHE A 28 11.22 -3.32 2.28
CA PHE A 28 11.88 -2.02 2.18
C PHE A 28 11.27 -0.94 3.10
N SER A 29 10.43 -1.33 4.07
CA SER A 29 9.90 -0.41 5.10
C SER A 29 10.75 -0.47 6.38
N SER A 30 10.83 0.64 7.10
CA SER A 30 11.56 0.72 8.38
C SER A 30 10.88 -0.03 9.53
N ARG A 31 9.58 -0.32 9.40
CA ARG A 31 8.79 -1.09 10.36
C ARG A 31 7.70 -1.89 9.63
N VAL A 32 7.21 -2.92 10.31
CA VAL A 32 6.06 -3.73 9.87
C VAL A 32 4.77 -3.09 10.36
N TYR A 33 3.81 -2.86 9.47
CA TYR A 33 2.50 -2.27 9.80
C TYR A 33 1.44 -2.64 8.78
N SER A 34 0.17 -2.68 9.18
CA SER A 34 -0.99 -2.66 8.28
C SER A 34 -1.77 -1.34 8.42
N TYR A 35 -2.78 -1.12 7.59
CA TYR A 35 -3.70 0.00 7.76
C TYR A 35 -4.79 -0.29 8.81
N CYS A 36 -4.88 -1.52 9.32
CA CYS A 36 -5.91 -1.92 10.27
C CYS A 36 -5.40 -3.01 11.23
N ASP A 37 -4.54 -2.61 12.17
CA ASP A 37 -3.89 -3.53 13.11
C ASP A 37 -4.76 -3.90 14.33
N THR A 38 -5.93 -3.28 14.51
CA THR A 38 -6.89 -3.65 15.56
C THR A 38 -7.45 -5.06 15.33
N ASP A 39 -7.26 -5.95 16.31
CA ASP A 39 -7.68 -7.34 16.24
C ASP A 39 -9.20 -7.49 16.01
N ASN A 40 -9.57 -8.36 15.06
CA ASN A 40 -10.97 -8.68 14.71
C ASN A 40 -11.82 -7.48 14.28
N ASP A 41 -11.21 -6.41 13.75
CA ASP A 41 -11.94 -5.27 13.18
C ASP A 41 -12.48 -5.60 11.77
N PHE A 42 -13.45 -6.51 11.71
CA PHE A 42 -14.12 -6.91 10.47
C PHE A 42 -14.87 -5.76 9.78
N LYS A 43 -15.13 -4.67 10.50
CA LYS A 43 -15.80 -3.47 9.97
C LYS A 43 -14.79 -2.41 9.49
N LEU A 44 -13.48 -2.65 9.66
CA LEU A 44 -12.40 -1.75 9.31
C LEU A 44 -12.63 -0.33 9.90
N LYS A 45 -13.12 -0.26 11.14
CA LYS A 45 -13.40 1.00 11.84
C LYS A 45 -12.12 1.79 12.12
N THR A 46 -11.03 1.11 12.43
CA THR A 46 -9.74 1.73 12.72
C THR A 46 -8.83 1.75 11.49
N PHE A 47 -9.38 1.55 10.29
CA PHE A 47 -8.59 1.65 9.07
C PHE A 47 -8.07 3.08 8.91
N ALA A 48 -6.75 3.23 8.82
CA ALA A 48 -6.10 4.50 8.58
C ALA A 48 -4.82 4.30 7.76
N LEU A 49 -4.53 5.25 6.88
CA LEU A 49 -3.23 5.35 6.24
C LEU A 49 -2.16 5.63 7.29
N ALA A 50 -0.96 5.12 7.06
CA ALA A 50 0.15 5.33 7.96
C ALA A 50 0.87 6.66 7.63
N GLU A 51 1.71 7.11 8.56
CA GLU A 51 2.58 8.27 8.40
C GLU A 51 3.44 8.16 7.13
N GLU A 52 3.89 6.95 6.79
CA GLU A 52 4.65 6.66 5.57
C GLU A 52 3.86 6.95 4.28
N ASP A 53 2.54 6.79 4.30
CA ASP A 53 1.69 7.15 3.16
C ASP A 53 1.50 8.67 3.08
N LEU A 54 1.13 9.28 4.20
CA LEU A 54 0.72 10.68 4.29
C LEU A 54 1.89 11.64 4.06
N HIS A 55 3.05 11.31 4.61
CA HIS A 55 4.22 12.21 4.61
C HIS A 55 5.28 11.82 3.58
N MET A 56 5.25 10.59 3.06
CA MET A 56 6.22 10.14 2.04
C MET A 56 5.54 9.76 0.74
N LYS A 57 4.82 8.64 0.67
CA LYS A 57 4.38 8.06 -0.61
C LYS A 57 3.47 9.02 -1.40
N ILE A 58 2.42 9.55 -0.77
CA ILE A 58 1.44 10.41 -1.44
C ILE A 58 2.08 11.72 -1.93
N PRO A 59 2.82 12.49 -1.10
CA PRO A 59 3.46 13.73 -1.57
C PRO A 59 4.44 13.50 -2.74
N HIS A 60 5.20 12.41 -2.73
CA HIS A 60 6.15 12.11 -3.79
C HIS A 60 5.43 11.71 -5.10
N ILE A 61 4.35 10.94 -5.02
CA ILE A 61 3.52 10.58 -6.18
C ILE A 61 2.86 11.82 -6.78
N LEU A 62 2.29 12.70 -5.95
CA LEU A 62 1.68 13.95 -6.42
C LEU A 62 2.71 14.83 -7.12
N THR A 63 3.92 14.93 -6.57
CA THR A 63 5.02 15.66 -7.20
C THR A 63 5.41 15.04 -8.55
N ALA A 64 5.49 13.71 -8.62
CA ALA A 64 5.80 13.01 -9.86
C ALA A 64 4.71 13.23 -10.94
N ASN A 65 3.42 13.22 -10.56
CA ASN A 65 2.31 13.54 -11.47
C ASN A 65 2.44 14.97 -12.05
N LEU A 66 2.80 15.95 -11.22
CA LEU A 66 3.00 17.33 -11.68
C LEU A 66 4.15 17.42 -12.70
N LEU A 67 5.26 16.71 -12.46
CA LEU A 67 6.41 16.68 -13.37
C LEU A 67 6.09 15.96 -14.69
N ALA A 68 5.34 14.86 -14.62
CA ALA A 68 4.88 14.12 -15.80
C ALA A 68 3.87 14.93 -16.63
N GLY A 69 3.13 15.86 -16.00
CA GLY A 69 2.07 16.63 -16.65
C GLY A 69 0.78 15.83 -16.89
N SER A 70 0.74 14.58 -16.42
CA SER A 70 -0.45 13.73 -16.40
C SER A 70 -0.35 12.76 -15.21
N PRO A 71 -1.48 12.20 -14.73
CA PRO A 71 -1.44 11.17 -13.70
C PRO A 71 -0.61 9.95 -14.14
N LEU A 72 0.23 9.45 -13.24
CA LEU A 72 0.94 8.18 -13.42
C LEU A 72 -0.04 7.01 -13.32
N ASN A 73 0.24 5.95 -14.07
CA ASN A 73 -0.43 4.67 -13.90
C ASN A 73 0.12 3.97 -12.65
N LEU A 74 -0.69 3.87 -11.60
CA LEU A 74 -0.27 3.28 -10.33
C LEU A 74 -0.72 1.83 -10.22
N VAL A 75 0.22 0.94 -9.88
CA VAL A 75 -0.05 -0.47 -9.56
C VAL A 75 0.12 -0.67 -8.07
N ALA A 76 -1.00 -0.89 -7.37
CA ALA A 76 -0.98 -1.14 -5.93
C ALA A 76 -0.86 -2.64 -5.64
N THR A 77 0.06 -3.03 -4.75
CA THR A 77 0.23 -4.44 -4.35
C THR A 77 0.42 -4.57 -2.85
N SER A 78 -0.35 -5.44 -2.20
CA SER A 78 -0.14 -5.77 -0.79
C SER A 78 0.91 -6.87 -0.62
N TRP A 79 1.79 -6.71 0.37
CA TRP A 79 2.74 -7.75 0.78
C TRP A 79 2.12 -8.76 1.75
N SER A 80 1.17 -8.32 2.57
CA SER A 80 0.52 -9.14 3.59
C SER A 80 -0.79 -8.49 4.05
N ALA A 81 -1.77 -9.33 4.37
CA ALA A 81 -2.93 -8.92 5.16
C ALA A 81 -2.52 -8.54 6.61
N PRO A 82 -3.36 -7.77 7.34
CA PRO A 82 -3.19 -7.56 8.78
C PRO A 82 -2.97 -8.86 9.55
N ALA A 83 -2.13 -8.82 10.57
CA ALA A 83 -1.71 -10.01 11.31
C ALA A 83 -2.88 -10.85 11.85
N TRP A 84 -3.93 -10.19 12.35
CA TRP A 84 -5.12 -10.84 12.92
C TRP A 84 -5.96 -11.61 11.89
N MET A 85 -5.82 -11.27 10.60
CA MET A 85 -6.48 -11.98 9.50
C MET A 85 -5.72 -13.24 9.07
N LYS A 86 -4.46 -13.42 9.49
CA LYS A 86 -3.59 -14.52 9.05
C LYS A 86 -3.53 -15.68 10.04
N THR A 87 -3.37 -16.90 9.53
CA THR A 87 -3.22 -18.11 10.34
C THR A 87 -1.98 -18.07 11.22
N SER A 88 -0.90 -17.46 10.75
CA SER A 88 0.35 -17.29 11.50
C SER A 88 0.32 -16.19 12.57
N ARG A 89 -0.75 -15.37 12.63
CA ARG A 89 -0.86 -14.18 13.49
C ARG A 89 0.30 -13.18 13.32
N LYS A 90 1.01 -13.24 12.18
CA LYS A 90 2.16 -12.40 11.85
C LYS A 90 2.08 -11.95 10.40
N MET A 91 2.46 -10.72 10.11
CA MET A 91 2.62 -10.27 8.72
C MET A 91 3.85 -10.95 8.07
N PRO A 92 5.03 -11.01 8.71
CA PRO A 92 6.17 -11.76 8.20
C PRO A 92 6.03 -13.28 8.43
N GLY A 93 6.79 -14.08 7.68
CA GLY A 93 6.95 -15.51 7.96
C GLY A 93 5.83 -16.43 7.44
N GLY A 94 5.18 -16.07 6.34
CA GLY A 94 4.15 -16.89 5.69
C GLY A 94 2.81 -16.91 6.43
N GLY A 95 1.87 -17.74 5.96
CA GLY A 95 0.51 -17.86 6.47
C GLY A 95 -0.55 -17.34 5.50
N SER A 96 -1.65 -18.08 5.41
CA SER A 96 -2.83 -17.74 4.61
C SER A 96 -3.83 -16.92 5.42
N LEU A 97 -4.84 -16.36 4.74
CA LEU A 97 -6.02 -15.82 5.42
C LEU A 97 -6.71 -16.93 6.24
N ARG A 98 -7.24 -16.56 7.40
CA ARG A 98 -8.01 -17.45 8.27
C ARG A 98 -9.38 -17.74 7.66
N GLY A 99 -9.97 -18.87 8.06
CA GLY A 99 -11.32 -19.24 7.68
C GLY A 99 -11.42 -19.84 6.28
N LYS A 100 -12.64 -19.89 5.74
CA LYS A 100 -12.94 -20.44 4.42
C LYS A 100 -12.87 -19.34 3.37
N LEU A 101 -12.65 -19.73 2.11
CA LEU A 101 -12.94 -18.89 0.95
C LEU A 101 -14.40 -18.40 1.06
N ASP A 102 -14.66 -17.14 0.72
CA ASP A 102 -15.95 -16.43 0.96
C ASP A 102 -16.34 -16.29 2.44
N GLY A 103 -15.40 -16.51 3.35
CA GLY A 103 -15.58 -16.23 4.78
C GLY A 103 -15.36 -14.75 5.13
N PRO A 104 -15.65 -14.35 6.39
CA PRO A 104 -15.54 -12.96 6.83
C PRO A 104 -14.13 -12.39 6.69
N PHE A 105 -13.07 -13.19 6.86
CA PHE A 105 -11.69 -12.73 6.67
C PHE A 105 -11.37 -12.41 5.21
N TYR A 106 -11.84 -13.24 4.26
CA TYR A 106 -11.65 -13.00 2.83
C TYR A 106 -12.44 -11.76 2.38
N HIS A 107 -13.72 -11.65 2.77
CA HIS A 107 -14.52 -10.45 2.49
C HIS A 107 -13.95 -9.18 3.12
N THR A 108 -13.47 -9.26 4.36
CA THR A 108 -12.86 -8.08 5.00
C THR A 108 -11.58 -7.68 4.30
N TYR A 109 -10.76 -8.64 3.87
CA TYR A 109 -9.53 -8.33 3.15
C TYR A 109 -9.79 -7.71 1.77
N THR A 110 -10.84 -8.15 1.04
CA THR A 110 -11.23 -7.47 -0.21
C THR A 110 -11.72 -6.05 0.05
N HIS A 111 -12.47 -5.81 1.13
CA HIS A 111 -12.85 -4.46 1.54
C HIS A 111 -11.65 -3.61 1.96
N TYR A 112 -10.66 -4.20 2.63
CA TYR A 112 -9.41 -3.54 3.01
C TYR A 112 -8.63 -3.05 1.79
N LEU A 113 -8.57 -3.85 0.71
CA LEU A 113 -7.88 -3.47 -0.51
C LEU A 113 -8.64 -2.42 -1.35
N ARG A 114 -9.95 -2.26 -1.13
CA ARG A 114 -10.81 -1.33 -1.88
C ARG A 114 -10.91 0.06 -1.24
N ARG A 115 -10.72 0.14 0.08
CA ARG A 115 -11.04 1.32 0.90
C ARG A 115 -10.07 2.48 0.66
#